data_AF-A0A847XFV9-F1
#
_entry.id   AF-A0A847XFV9-F1
#
_cell.length_a   1.000
_cell.length_b   1.000
_cell.length_c   1.000
_cell.angle_alpha   90.00
_cell.angle_beta   90.00
_cell.angle_gamma   90.00
#
_symmetry.space_group_name_H-M   'P 1'
#
loop_
_entity.id
_entity.type
_entity.pdbx_description
1 polymer ?
#
loop_
_entity_poly.entity_id
_entity_poly.type
_entity_poly.pdbx_seq_one_letter_code
_entity_poly.pdbx_strand_id
1 'polypeptide(L)'
;MKKKIIILGLVGCLTLGNVSIAVGDMAIDGNTKDKLPNPEKTSIVLKEETIKIGSEVIKSDIDNAEISIEIPVFKGLKDSNYEEQLNYLIKLAVEKDLEEFKKQAKEISELDVEWKPQKKVGYEVKAEGDILSFVIDTYTYTGGANGISRKDYYNIDVKGNKTINLDDLFKEGSDYKTIINDEINKQIEEQVATGEKVYFEGEEGFKTIDEAQTFFIDKDGNLVITFQMYEIAPRYMGHPEFKIPKSSIAHILKGEQNGKAENKQTINFNNMIINDKELKLQEPMFKSEKGTVMIPLREVAEALDFTVTWDQENKVANINKGPIWAGAYIGKDKYYFSKALVFLEEEAQLIRGTTFVPISFIDEVIKGKTTVNDNRVLNIKY
;
A
#
# COMPACT_ATOMS: atom_id res chain seq x y z
N MET A 1 32.42 -20.75 29.40
CA MET A 1 31.61 -19.52 29.51
C MET A 1 31.15 -19.11 28.12
N LYS A 2 29.90 -19.41 27.75
CA LYS A 2 29.35 -19.03 26.45
C LYS A 2 29.06 -17.52 26.49
N LYS A 3 29.89 -16.71 25.84
CA LYS A 3 29.59 -15.28 25.65
C LYS A 3 28.41 -15.19 24.68
N LYS A 4 27.23 -14.83 25.19
CA LYS A 4 26.12 -14.38 24.35
C LYS A 4 26.62 -13.13 23.63
N ILE A 5 26.81 -13.22 22.31
CA ILE A 5 26.97 -12.04 21.46
C ILE A 5 25.58 -11.42 21.42
N ILE A 6 25.36 -10.40 22.25
CA ILE A 6 24.16 -9.57 22.17
C ILE A 6 24.39 -8.67 20.96
N ILE A 7 23.87 -9.08 19.81
CA ILE A 7 23.75 -8.21 18.65
C ILE A 7 22.64 -7.22 19.00
N LEU A 8 23.02 -6.10 19.60
CA LEU A 8 22.17 -4.90 19.67
C LEU A 8 22.11 -4.29 18.27
N GLY A 9 21.50 -5.01 17.33
CA GLY A 9 20.91 -4.38 16.17
C GLY A 9 19.70 -3.63 16.68
N LEU A 10 19.79 -2.31 16.77
CA LEU A 10 18.59 -1.46 16.81
C LEU A 10 17.74 -1.90 15.61
N VAL A 11 16.69 -2.66 15.88
CA VAL A 11 15.63 -3.00 14.92
C VAL A 11 15.01 -1.66 14.55
N GLY A 12 15.54 -1.05 13.50
CA GLY A 12 15.09 0.22 12.97
C GLY A 12 13.85 0.01 12.11
N CYS A 13 12.81 -0.63 12.64
CA CYS A 13 11.47 -0.32 12.17
C CYS A 13 11.20 1.12 12.60
N LEU A 14 11.61 2.07 11.75
CA LEU A 14 11.03 3.40 11.76
C LEU A 14 9.56 3.23 11.38
N THR A 15 8.73 2.91 12.37
CA THR A 15 7.31 3.13 12.26
C THR A 15 7.14 4.64 12.14
N LEU A 16 6.84 5.08 10.92
CA LEU A 16 6.40 6.44 10.62
C LEU A 16 5.02 6.65 11.27
N GLY A 17 5.00 6.73 12.60
CA GLY A 17 3.84 7.20 13.35
C GLY A 17 3.65 8.68 13.07
N ASN A 18 2.41 9.11 12.85
CA ASN A 18 2.01 10.49 12.62
C ASN A 18 2.71 11.46 13.60
N VAL A 19 3.82 12.08 13.17
CA VAL A 19 4.40 13.21 13.89
C VAL A 19 3.60 14.44 13.45
N SER A 20 2.56 14.76 14.21
CA SER A 20 1.96 16.10 14.16
C SER A 20 2.98 17.09 14.70
N ILE A 21 3.73 17.74 13.80
CA ILE A 21 4.49 18.93 14.16
C ILE A 21 3.46 20.05 14.33
N ALA A 22 3.20 20.43 15.58
CA ALA A 22 2.47 21.65 15.88
C ALA A 22 3.34 22.84 15.42
N VAL A 23 3.00 23.42 14.27
CA VAL A 23 3.55 24.71 13.86
C VAL A 23 2.90 25.76 14.77
N GLY A 24 3.68 26.27 15.72
CA GLY A 24 3.26 27.36 16.58
C GLY A 24 2.97 28.61 15.76
N ASP A 25 1.87 29.29 16.10
CA ASP A 25 1.41 30.53 15.48
C ASP A 25 2.54 31.57 15.38
N MET A 26 2.97 31.87 14.16
CA MET A 26 3.62 33.14 13.85
C MET A 26 2.60 34.02 13.14
N ALA A 27 2.06 34.98 13.89
CA ALA A 27 1.19 36.03 13.38
C ALA A 27 1.91 36.84 12.28
N ILE A 28 1.29 36.94 11.11
CA ILE A 28 1.67 37.92 10.08
C ILE A 28 0.61 39.01 10.04
N ASP A 29 1.09 40.21 10.31
CA ASP A 29 0.38 41.47 10.33
C ASP A 29 -0.20 41.82 8.96
N GLY A 30 -1.46 42.25 8.95
CA GLY A 30 -2.24 42.47 7.74
C GLY A 30 -2.23 43.92 7.32
N ASN A 31 -1.50 44.27 6.24
CA ASN A 31 -1.93 45.31 5.31
C ASN A 31 -1.02 45.41 4.08
N THR A 32 -1.55 45.05 2.91
CA THR A 32 -1.39 45.83 1.67
C THR A 32 -2.40 45.34 0.65
N LYS A 33 -3.38 46.18 0.34
CA LYS A 33 -4.24 46.07 -0.83
C LYS A 33 -3.45 46.58 -2.03
N ASP A 34 -3.00 45.68 -2.90
CA ASP A 34 -2.68 46.03 -4.28
C ASP A 34 -3.32 45.03 -5.24
N LYS A 35 -3.98 45.57 -6.27
CA LYS A 35 -4.79 44.85 -7.24
C LYS A 35 -3.88 43.98 -8.13
N LEU A 36 -3.99 42.66 -8.04
CA LEU A 36 -3.47 41.76 -9.07
C LEU A 36 -4.52 41.53 -10.17
N PRO A 37 -4.11 41.52 -11.46
CA PRO A 37 -5.00 41.21 -12.58
C PRO A 37 -5.42 39.74 -12.55
N ASN A 38 -6.65 39.50 -13.01
CA ASN A 38 -7.28 38.17 -13.07
C ASN A 38 -6.49 37.24 -14.02
N PRO A 39 -5.95 36.10 -13.57
CA PRO A 39 -5.26 35.18 -14.46
C PRO A 39 -6.27 34.42 -15.35
N GLU A 40 -5.98 34.38 -16.65
CA GLU A 40 -6.69 33.59 -17.63
C GLU A 40 -6.73 32.11 -17.21
N LYS A 41 -7.91 31.48 -17.38
CA LYS A 41 -8.10 30.04 -17.15
C LYS A 41 -7.25 29.27 -18.15
N THR A 42 -6.07 28.85 -17.70
CA THR A 42 -5.27 27.84 -18.38
C THR A 42 -5.70 26.48 -17.85
N SER A 43 -6.24 25.64 -18.72
CA SER A 43 -6.52 24.23 -18.44
C SER A 43 -5.20 23.53 -18.12
N ILE A 44 -4.93 23.24 -16.85
CA ILE A 44 -3.81 22.40 -16.47
C ILE A 44 -4.19 20.98 -16.84
N VAL A 45 -3.59 20.46 -17.92
CA VAL A 45 -3.44 19.03 -18.10
C VAL A 45 -2.46 18.59 -17.01
N LEU A 46 -2.97 17.99 -15.94
CA LEU A 46 -2.13 17.32 -14.94
C LEU A 46 -1.43 16.17 -15.66
N LYS A 47 -0.15 16.36 -16.02
CA LYS A 47 0.73 15.24 -16.30
C LYS A 47 0.81 14.42 -15.02
N GLU A 48 0.52 13.14 -15.09
CA GLU A 48 0.86 12.20 -14.02
C GLU A 48 2.37 12.33 -13.77
N GLU A 49 2.74 12.91 -12.64
CA GLU A 49 4.13 12.92 -12.21
C GLU A 49 4.45 11.51 -11.71
N THR A 50 5.15 10.74 -12.54
CA THR A 50 5.78 9.49 -12.12
C THR A 50 6.79 9.80 -11.02
N ILE A 51 6.79 9.03 -9.92
CA ILE A 51 7.78 9.14 -8.86
C ILE A 51 9.18 9.05 -9.48
N LYS A 52 10.04 10.01 -9.13
CA LYS A 52 11.46 10.00 -9.50
C LYS A 52 12.27 9.61 -8.28
N ILE A 53 13.16 8.64 -8.47
CA ILE A 53 14.05 8.15 -7.43
C ILE A 53 15.46 8.56 -7.84
N GLY A 54 16.03 9.52 -7.12
CA GLY A 54 17.43 9.91 -7.25
C GLY A 54 18.28 9.32 -6.13
N SER A 55 19.57 9.61 -6.17
CA SER A 55 20.54 9.21 -5.13
C SER A 55 21.15 10.42 -4.45
N GLU A 56 21.32 10.36 -3.13
CA GLU A 56 22.21 11.25 -2.39
C GLU A 56 23.43 10.47 -1.87
N VAL A 57 24.63 11.00 -2.13
CA VAL A 57 25.88 10.45 -1.61
C VAL A 57 26.25 11.18 -0.32
N ILE A 58 26.31 10.45 0.79
CA ILE A 58 26.77 10.99 2.08
C ILE A 58 28.29 10.78 2.17
N LYS A 59 29.03 11.88 2.14
CA LYS A 59 30.48 11.86 2.26
C LYS A 59 30.90 11.83 3.73
N SER A 60 31.86 10.96 4.03
CA SER A 60 32.54 10.93 5.32
C SER A 60 33.96 10.44 5.11
N ASP A 61 34.91 11.13 5.71
CA ASP A 61 36.30 10.73 5.74
C ASP A 61 36.64 10.28 7.15
N ILE A 62 37.02 9.01 7.30
CA ILE A 62 37.54 8.45 8.54
C ILE A 62 38.87 7.81 8.20
N ASP A 63 39.92 8.18 8.93
CA ASP A 63 41.26 7.65 8.71
C ASP A 63 41.26 6.12 8.75
N ASN A 64 41.95 5.51 7.79
CA ASN A 64 42.07 4.06 7.64
C ASN A 64 40.72 3.28 7.52
N ALA A 65 39.63 3.94 7.10
CA ALA A 65 38.35 3.26 6.81
C ALA A 65 37.95 3.39 5.33
N GLU A 66 37.13 2.45 4.86
CA GLU A 66 36.49 2.50 3.53
C GLU A 66 35.00 2.81 3.69
N ILE A 67 34.55 3.94 3.15
CA ILE A 67 33.16 4.41 3.31
C ILE A 67 32.56 4.69 1.94
N SER A 68 31.39 4.10 1.69
CA SER A 68 30.60 4.33 0.48
C SER A 68 29.13 4.35 0.85
N ILE A 69 28.49 5.52 0.88
CA ILE A 69 27.11 5.68 1.32
C ILE A 69 26.32 6.37 0.22
N GLU A 70 25.35 5.65 -0.34
CA GLU A 70 24.39 6.13 -1.31
C GLU A 70 22.98 5.78 -0.83
N ILE A 71 22.13 6.78 -0.68
CA ILE A 71 20.75 6.64 -0.18
C ILE A 71 19.73 7.14 -1.21
N PRO A 72 18.50 6.59 -1.23
CA PRO A 72 17.47 7.04 -2.15
C PRO A 72 16.93 8.41 -1.73
N VAL A 73 16.58 9.23 -2.73
CA VAL A 73 15.82 10.47 -2.57
C VAL A 73 14.60 10.41 -3.48
N PHE A 74 13.43 10.46 -2.87
CA PHE A 74 12.14 10.42 -3.56
C PHE A 74 11.66 11.83 -3.93
N LYS A 75 11.15 11.97 -5.15
CA LYS A 75 10.54 13.19 -5.70
C LYS A 75 9.27 12.85 -6.46
N GLY A 76 8.25 13.70 -6.34
CA GLY A 76 6.97 13.52 -7.05
C GLY A 76 5.99 12.60 -6.33
N LEU A 77 6.15 12.38 -5.02
CA LEU A 77 5.05 11.84 -4.22
C LEU A 77 3.94 12.89 -4.10
N LYS A 78 2.68 12.41 -4.05
CA LYS A 78 1.51 13.29 -4.04
C LYS A 78 1.48 14.23 -2.82
N ASP A 79 1.99 13.76 -1.68
CA ASP A 79 2.15 14.56 -0.47
C ASP A 79 3.63 14.91 -0.25
N SER A 80 3.94 16.19 -0.46
CA SER A 80 5.28 16.72 -0.31
C SER A 80 5.80 16.67 1.12
N ASN A 81 4.93 16.77 2.14
CA ASN A 81 5.35 16.71 3.54
C ASN A 81 5.77 15.29 3.90
N TYR A 82 4.99 14.30 3.46
CA TYR A 82 5.34 12.89 3.65
C TYR A 82 6.62 12.53 2.89
N GLU A 83 6.79 13.03 1.66
CA GLU A 83 8.04 12.88 0.89
C GLU A 83 9.26 13.42 1.65
N GLU A 84 9.18 14.64 2.16
CA GLU A 84 10.26 15.26 2.93
C GLU A 84 10.56 14.47 4.21
N GLN A 85 9.53 14.00 4.91
CA GLN A 85 9.69 13.17 6.11
C GLN A 85 10.36 11.82 5.80
N LEU A 86 9.95 11.14 4.72
CA LEU A 86 10.53 9.86 4.31
C LEU A 86 12.01 10.02 3.97
N ASN A 87 12.34 11.00 3.12
CA ASN A 87 13.73 11.32 2.76
C ASN A 87 14.57 11.68 4.00
N TYR A 88 14.03 12.51 4.89
CA TYR A 88 14.70 12.92 6.13
C TYR A 88 14.98 11.74 7.05
N LEU A 89 14.02 10.84 7.24
CA LEU A 89 14.16 9.73 8.18
C LEU A 89 15.09 8.63 7.66
N ILE A 90 15.14 8.39 6.36
CA ILE A 90 16.15 7.53 5.72
C ILE A 90 17.54 8.09 5.99
N LYS A 91 17.74 9.39 5.71
CA LYS A 91 19.02 10.05 5.93
C LYS A 91 19.43 10.01 7.40
N LEU A 92 18.52 10.35 8.31
CA LEU A 92 18.78 10.36 9.76
C LEU A 92 19.18 8.97 10.28
N ALA A 93 18.52 7.91 9.80
CA ALA A 93 18.86 6.54 10.19
C ALA A 93 20.29 6.17 9.76
N VAL A 94 20.65 6.49 8.51
CA VAL A 94 21.98 6.21 7.95
C VAL A 94 23.07 7.06 8.61
N GLU A 95 22.79 8.33 8.92
CA GLU A 95 23.71 9.21 9.64
C GLU A 95 23.97 8.71 11.07
N LYS A 96 22.92 8.26 11.78
CA LYS A 96 23.08 7.66 13.12
C LYS A 96 23.97 6.40 13.08
N ASP A 97 23.77 5.56 12.07
CA ASP A 97 24.57 4.37 11.81
C ASP A 97 26.03 4.70 11.49
N LEU A 98 26.27 5.79 10.77
CA LEU A 98 27.60 6.31 10.45
C LEU A 98 28.29 6.88 11.70
N GLU A 99 27.58 7.60 12.55
CA GLU A 99 28.13 8.11 13.82
C GLU A 99 28.55 6.98 14.77
N GLU A 100 27.77 5.90 14.83
CA GLU A 100 28.16 4.72 15.61
C GLU A 100 29.39 4.02 14.99
N PHE A 101 29.41 3.87 13.67
CA PHE A 101 30.58 3.34 12.96
C PHE A 101 31.84 4.18 13.19
N LYS A 102 31.73 5.52 13.22
CA LYS A 102 32.85 6.42 13.53
C LYS A 102 33.49 6.13 14.89
N LYS A 103 32.67 5.88 15.92
CA LYS A 103 33.19 5.51 17.25
C LYS A 103 33.93 4.19 17.20
N GLN A 104 33.35 3.18 16.56
CA GLN A 104 33.96 1.85 16.43
C GLN A 104 35.26 1.90 15.63
N ALA A 105 35.30 2.65 14.52
CA ALA A 105 36.50 2.83 13.72
C ALA A 105 37.61 3.53 14.52
N LYS A 106 37.28 4.51 15.35
CA LYS A 106 38.23 5.15 16.27
C LYS A 106 38.79 4.15 17.29
N GLU A 107 37.93 3.38 17.95
CA GLU A 107 38.38 2.35 18.90
C GLU A 107 39.33 1.34 18.24
N ILE A 108 39.03 0.90 17.01
CA ILE A 108 39.90 -0.02 16.25
C ILE A 108 41.24 0.63 15.91
N SER A 109 41.27 1.92 15.59
CA SER A 109 42.51 2.64 15.28
C SER A 109 43.48 2.74 16.46
N GLU A 110 42.98 2.56 17.68
CA GLU A 110 43.79 2.53 18.91
C GLU A 110 44.35 1.13 19.21
N LEU A 111 43.96 0.11 18.43
CA LEU A 111 44.43 -1.28 18.56
C LEU A 111 45.56 -1.57 17.56
N ASP A 112 46.51 -2.41 17.97
CA ASP A 112 47.56 -2.93 17.08
C ASP A 112 47.03 -4.09 16.23
N VAL A 113 46.14 -3.77 15.29
CA VAL A 113 45.49 -4.73 14.38
C VAL A 113 45.48 -4.22 12.95
N GLU A 114 45.57 -5.13 11.98
CA GLU A 114 45.55 -4.80 10.54
C GLU A 114 44.13 -4.66 9.96
N TRP A 115 43.11 -4.54 10.82
CA TRP A 115 41.73 -4.40 10.35
C TRP A 115 41.51 -3.03 9.71
N LYS A 116 40.93 -3.04 8.51
CA LYS A 116 40.49 -1.84 7.81
C LYS A 116 38.96 -1.73 7.90
N PRO A 117 38.39 -0.89 8.79
CA PRO A 117 36.95 -0.78 8.93
C PRO A 117 36.26 -0.39 7.62
N GLN A 118 35.06 -0.91 7.37
CA GLN A 118 34.28 -0.59 6.18
C GLN A 118 32.82 -0.29 6.53
N LYS A 119 32.24 0.74 5.91
CA LYS A 119 30.80 1.02 5.95
C LYS A 119 30.32 1.23 4.51
N LYS A 120 29.43 0.36 4.04
CA LYS A 120 28.82 0.49 2.71
C LYS A 120 27.31 0.54 2.87
N VAL A 121 26.68 1.52 2.26
CA VAL A 121 25.22 1.66 2.24
C VAL A 121 24.81 1.90 0.80
N GLY A 122 23.87 1.10 0.33
CA GLY A 122 23.23 1.25 -0.97
C GLY A 122 21.75 0.96 -0.86
N TYR A 123 21.03 1.15 -1.97
CA TYR A 123 19.60 0.85 -2.02
C TYR A 123 19.21 0.19 -3.32
N GLU A 124 18.09 -0.51 -3.30
CA GLU A 124 17.50 -1.14 -4.47
C GLU A 124 15.98 -0.96 -4.42
N VAL A 125 15.40 -0.53 -5.53
CA VAL A 125 13.95 -0.45 -5.68
C VAL A 125 13.42 -1.80 -6.16
N LYS A 126 12.45 -2.34 -5.42
CA LYS A 126 11.86 -3.66 -5.68
C LYS A 126 10.58 -3.58 -6.50
N ALA A 127 9.78 -2.53 -6.27
CA ALA A 127 8.56 -2.23 -7.03
C ALA A 127 8.23 -0.74 -6.99
N GLU A 128 7.68 -0.21 -8.09
CA GLU A 128 7.33 1.20 -8.29
C GLU A 128 5.87 1.33 -8.76
N GLY A 129 4.93 0.73 -8.01
CA GLY A 129 3.50 0.74 -8.33
C GLY A 129 2.68 1.59 -7.36
N ASP A 130 1.44 1.17 -7.11
CA ASP A 130 0.63 1.71 -6.00
C ASP A 130 1.34 1.53 -4.64
N ILE A 131 2.13 0.47 -4.53
CA ILE A 131 3.08 0.24 -3.45
C ILE A 131 4.48 0.49 -4.00
N LEU A 132 5.18 1.46 -3.42
CA LEU A 132 6.61 1.64 -3.60
C LEU A 132 7.34 0.78 -2.57
N SER A 133 8.07 -0.22 -3.05
CA SER A 133 8.87 -1.12 -2.20
C SER A 133 10.33 -0.96 -2.52
N PHE A 134 11.16 -0.75 -1.51
CA PHE A 134 12.62 -0.63 -1.67
C PHE A 134 13.36 -1.14 -0.43
N VAL A 135 14.65 -1.41 -0.59
CA VAL A 135 15.53 -1.88 0.47
C VAL A 135 16.74 -0.97 0.58
N ILE A 136 17.18 -0.72 1.81
CA ILE A 136 18.50 -0.14 2.12
C ILE A 136 19.39 -1.28 2.63
N ASP A 137 20.47 -1.56 1.92
CA ASP A 137 21.46 -2.57 2.30
C ASP A 137 22.65 -1.89 2.96
N THR A 138 22.90 -2.23 4.22
CA THR A 138 23.96 -1.68 5.06
C THR A 138 24.96 -2.78 5.39
N TYR A 139 26.16 -2.70 4.83
CA TYR A 139 27.31 -3.51 5.22
C TYR A 139 28.22 -2.77 6.18
N THR A 140 28.62 -3.42 7.27
CA THR A 140 29.57 -2.91 8.26
C THR A 140 30.63 -3.96 8.56
N TYR A 141 31.90 -3.58 8.48
CA TYR A 141 33.03 -4.38 8.95
C TYR A 141 33.85 -3.57 9.94
N THR A 142 34.05 -4.12 11.13
CA THR A 142 34.77 -3.49 12.24
C THR A 142 35.78 -4.47 12.86
N GLY A 143 36.30 -5.38 12.03
CA GLY A 143 37.28 -6.38 12.43
C GLY A 143 36.75 -7.81 12.53
N GLY A 144 37.61 -8.73 12.92
CA GLY A 144 37.34 -10.16 12.92
C GLY A 144 37.38 -10.80 11.53
N ALA A 145 36.77 -11.97 11.39
CA ALA A 145 36.85 -12.76 10.16
C ALA A 145 36.00 -12.22 9.01
N ASN A 146 34.85 -11.59 9.29
CA ASN A 146 33.89 -11.13 8.28
C ASN A 146 33.07 -9.94 8.80
N GLY A 147 32.58 -9.08 7.91
CA GLY A 147 31.63 -8.00 8.25
C GLY A 147 30.21 -8.50 8.53
N ILE A 148 29.23 -7.63 8.61
CA ILE A 148 27.81 -7.99 8.73
C ILE A 148 27.00 -7.08 7.81
N SER A 149 25.95 -7.63 7.21
CA SER A 149 25.02 -6.89 6.38
C SER A 149 23.62 -6.91 6.99
N ARG A 150 22.98 -5.75 7.04
CA ARG A 150 21.60 -5.54 7.47
C ARG A 150 20.80 -5.01 6.28
N LYS A 151 19.61 -5.55 6.06
CA LYS A 151 18.68 -5.06 5.02
C LYS A 151 17.43 -4.47 5.66
N ASP A 152 17.20 -3.19 5.43
CA ASP A 152 16.04 -2.46 5.94
C ASP A 152 15.04 -2.26 4.80
N TYR A 153 13.87 -2.92 4.86
CA TYR A 153 12.86 -2.89 3.81
C TYR A 153 11.76 -1.88 4.13
N TYR A 154 11.35 -1.12 3.11
CA TYR A 154 10.32 -0.09 3.20
C TYR A 154 9.23 -0.37 2.16
N ASN A 155 7.97 -0.27 2.59
CA ASN A 155 6.80 -0.45 1.74
C ASN A 155 5.87 0.74 1.96
N ILE A 156 5.59 1.49 0.90
CA ILE A 156 4.92 2.78 0.96
C ILE A 156 3.68 2.74 0.07
N ASP A 157 2.51 2.99 0.66
CA ASP A 157 1.29 3.28 -0.09
C ASP A 157 1.41 4.69 -0.67
N VAL A 158 1.68 4.77 -1.97
CA VAL A 158 1.93 6.03 -2.68
C VAL A 158 0.69 6.93 -2.68
N LYS A 159 -0.51 6.33 -2.68
CA LYS A 159 -1.78 7.09 -2.69
C LYS A 159 -2.20 7.50 -1.29
N GLY A 160 -1.99 6.62 -0.32
CA GLY A 160 -2.36 6.80 1.08
C GLY A 160 -1.33 7.59 1.91
N ASN A 161 -0.14 7.86 1.36
CA ASN A 161 0.98 8.54 2.03
C ASN A 161 1.34 7.90 3.38
N LYS A 162 1.44 6.57 3.39
CA LYS A 162 1.68 5.82 4.61
C LYS A 162 2.60 4.64 4.37
N THR A 163 3.35 4.29 5.41
CA THR A 163 4.05 3.01 5.46
C THR A 163 3.05 1.88 5.60
N ILE A 164 3.34 0.76 4.95
CA ILE A 164 2.54 -0.46 4.97
C ILE A 164 3.24 -1.46 5.88
N ASN A 165 2.56 -1.89 6.95
CA ASN A 165 2.97 -3.04 7.74
C ASN A 165 2.45 -4.34 7.09
N LEU A 166 2.99 -5.50 7.50
CA LEU A 166 2.63 -6.76 6.85
C LEU A 166 1.12 -7.07 6.98
N ASP A 167 0.53 -6.81 8.14
CA ASP A 167 -0.89 -7.00 8.42
C ASP A 167 -1.81 -6.01 7.68
N ASP A 168 -1.29 -4.85 7.28
CA ASP A 168 -2.02 -3.89 6.45
C ASP A 168 -2.36 -4.44 5.06
N LEU A 169 -1.64 -5.47 4.60
CA LEU A 169 -1.92 -6.13 3.31
C LEU A 169 -3.15 -7.03 3.35
N PHE A 170 -3.59 -7.48 4.52
CA PHE A 170 -4.57 -8.57 4.63
C PHE A 170 -5.89 -8.11 5.24
N LYS A 171 -6.99 -8.77 4.84
CA LYS A 171 -8.34 -8.54 5.37
C LYS A 171 -8.35 -8.71 6.89
N GLU A 172 -9.15 -7.90 7.56
CA GLU A 172 -9.32 -8.01 9.01
C GLU A 172 -9.79 -9.42 9.40
N GLY A 173 -9.17 -10.01 10.43
CA GLY A 173 -9.46 -11.37 10.87
C GLY A 173 -8.94 -12.49 9.96
N SER A 174 -8.18 -12.18 8.91
CA SER A 174 -7.53 -13.21 8.09
C SER A 174 -6.39 -13.91 8.83
N ASP A 175 -6.23 -15.20 8.58
CA ASP A 175 -5.18 -16.03 9.14
C ASP A 175 -3.90 -15.99 8.29
N TYR A 176 -3.43 -14.78 7.96
CA TYR A 176 -2.32 -14.59 7.02
C TYR A 176 -1.00 -15.19 7.55
N LYS A 177 -0.78 -15.18 8.87
CA LYS A 177 0.44 -15.72 9.47
C LYS A 177 0.57 -17.22 9.21
N THR A 178 -0.50 -17.99 9.42
CA THR A 178 -0.49 -19.43 9.18
C THR A 178 -0.19 -19.73 7.72
N ILE A 179 -0.87 -19.05 6.79
CA ILE A 179 -0.67 -19.26 5.35
C ILE A 179 0.78 -18.94 4.92
N ILE A 180 1.36 -17.86 5.44
CA ILE A 180 2.76 -17.49 5.15
C ILE A 180 3.72 -18.50 5.77
N ASN A 181 3.53 -18.87 7.04
CA ASN A 181 4.38 -19.84 7.73
C ASN A 181 4.39 -21.19 7.03
N ASP A 182 3.23 -21.68 6.58
CA ASP A 182 3.10 -22.94 5.86
C ASP A 182 3.87 -22.92 4.53
N GLU A 183 3.77 -21.82 3.77
CA GLU A 183 4.49 -21.67 2.51
C GLU A 183 6.01 -21.52 2.74
N ILE A 184 6.46 -20.83 3.80
CA ILE A 184 7.88 -20.75 4.15
C ILE A 184 8.41 -22.14 4.53
N ASN A 185 7.71 -22.89 5.39
CA ASN A 185 8.13 -24.24 5.79
C ASN A 185 8.24 -25.16 4.57
N LYS A 186 7.24 -25.14 3.68
CA LYS A 186 7.28 -25.89 2.43
C LYS A 186 8.49 -25.53 1.58
N GLN A 187 8.78 -24.23 1.40
CA GLN A 187 9.95 -23.80 0.62
C GLN A 187 11.27 -24.19 1.29
N ILE A 188 11.38 -24.15 2.62
CA ILE A 188 12.55 -24.63 3.35
C ILE A 188 12.77 -26.12 3.08
N GLU A 189 11.73 -26.95 3.21
CA GLU A 189 11.81 -28.39 2.95
C GLU A 189 12.27 -28.68 1.52
N GLU A 190 11.69 -28.01 0.52
CA GLU A 190 12.06 -28.15 -0.90
C GLU A 190 13.52 -27.72 -1.16
N GLN A 191 13.95 -26.59 -0.59
CA GLN A 191 15.31 -26.05 -0.79
C GLN A 191 16.38 -26.87 -0.07
N VAL A 192 16.06 -27.48 1.07
CA VAL A 192 16.95 -28.43 1.76
C VAL A 192 17.01 -29.76 1.02
N ALA A 193 15.88 -30.28 0.53
CA ALA A 193 15.84 -31.55 -0.19
C ALA A 193 16.64 -31.55 -1.49
N THR A 194 16.74 -30.40 -2.15
CA THR A 194 17.58 -30.21 -3.35
C THR A 194 19.06 -30.01 -3.03
N GLY A 195 19.42 -29.76 -1.76
CA GLY A 195 20.77 -29.42 -1.32
C GLY A 195 21.21 -28.01 -1.73
N GLU A 196 20.31 -27.19 -2.26
CA GLU A 196 20.61 -25.82 -2.71
C GLU A 196 20.88 -24.89 -1.52
N LYS A 197 20.14 -25.08 -0.42
CA LYS A 197 20.21 -24.20 0.75
C LYS A 197 20.25 -24.97 2.07
N VAL A 198 20.79 -24.31 3.09
CA VAL A 198 20.87 -24.81 4.46
C VAL A 198 20.19 -23.85 5.41
N TYR A 199 19.34 -24.38 6.27
CA TYR A 199 18.65 -23.66 7.33
C TYR A 199 19.00 -24.26 8.69
N PHE A 200 18.82 -23.50 9.75
CA PHE A 200 18.96 -24.03 11.10
C PHE A 200 17.81 -24.98 11.43
N GLU A 201 18.08 -25.95 12.32
CA GLU A 201 17.13 -26.95 12.79
C GLU A 201 16.85 -26.75 14.29
N GLY A 202 15.83 -27.44 14.82
CA GLY A 202 15.50 -27.38 16.25
C GLY A 202 15.12 -25.98 16.70
N GLU A 203 15.51 -25.57 17.91
CA GLU A 203 15.17 -24.27 18.50
C GLU A 203 15.71 -23.06 17.71
N GLU A 204 16.78 -23.25 16.93
CA GLU A 204 17.42 -22.18 16.14
C GLU A 204 16.82 -22.07 14.72
N GLY A 205 15.98 -23.03 14.32
CA GLY A 205 15.30 -23.03 13.03
C GLY A 205 14.08 -22.11 12.98
N PHE A 206 13.57 -21.88 11.77
CA PHE A 206 12.33 -21.11 11.57
C PHE A 206 11.16 -21.72 12.35
N LYS A 207 10.36 -20.86 12.99
CA LYS A 207 9.17 -21.24 13.79
C LYS A 207 7.91 -20.58 13.29
N THR A 208 7.96 -19.26 13.21
CA THR A 208 6.87 -18.40 12.75
C THR A 208 7.48 -17.08 12.35
N ILE A 209 6.83 -16.37 11.44
CA ILE A 209 7.10 -14.95 11.22
C ILE A 209 6.77 -14.13 12.46
N ASP A 210 7.50 -13.03 12.63
CA ASP A 210 7.24 -12.01 13.65
C ASP A 210 6.01 -11.15 13.33
N GLU A 211 5.47 -10.45 14.33
CA GLU A 211 4.40 -9.46 14.11
C GLU A 211 4.82 -8.33 13.17
N ALA A 212 6.06 -7.88 13.31
CA ALA A 212 6.67 -6.86 12.47
C ALA A 212 7.66 -7.47 11.46
N GLN A 213 7.35 -8.68 10.94
CA GLN A 213 8.22 -9.37 9.99
C GLN A 213 8.52 -8.47 8.78
N THR A 214 9.81 -8.35 8.46
CA THR A 214 10.24 -7.58 7.29
C THR A 214 9.84 -8.27 5.99
N PHE A 215 9.41 -7.47 5.02
CA PHE A 215 8.96 -7.94 3.72
C PHE A 215 9.15 -6.86 2.65
N PHE A 216 9.03 -7.25 1.39
CA PHE A 216 8.79 -6.32 0.29
C PHE A 216 7.79 -6.87 -0.72
N ILE A 217 7.23 -6.00 -1.57
CA ILE A 217 6.47 -6.40 -2.76
C ILE A 217 7.42 -6.37 -3.95
N ASP A 218 7.51 -7.49 -4.68
CA ASP A 218 8.29 -7.54 -5.91
C ASP A 218 7.55 -6.88 -7.09
N LYS A 219 8.27 -6.63 -8.19
CA LYS A 219 7.72 -6.05 -9.42
C LYS A 219 6.51 -6.79 -10.01
N ASP A 220 6.35 -8.08 -9.70
CA ASP A 220 5.25 -8.92 -10.18
C ASP A 220 4.07 -8.92 -9.18
N GLY A 221 4.18 -8.14 -8.10
CA GLY A 221 3.18 -7.98 -7.05
C GLY A 221 3.19 -9.08 -6.00
N ASN A 222 4.20 -9.94 -5.98
CA ASN A 222 4.30 -11.00 -4.96
C ASN A 222 4.80 -10.42 -3.65
N LEU A 223 4.29 -10.95 -2.55
CA LEU A 223 4.83 -10.71 -1.23
C LEU A 223 6.12 -11.52 -1.08
N VAL A 224 7.21 -10.88 -0.63
CA VAL A 224 8.46 -11.57 -0.32
C VAL A 224 8.79 -11.34 1.15
N ILE A 225 8.79 -12.41 1.94
CA ILE A 225 9.18 -12.38 3.35
C ILE A 225 10.70 -12.51 3.45
N THR A 226 11.31 -11.65 4.26
CA THR A 226 12.76 -11.55 4.37
C THR A 226 13.22 -11.81 5.79
N PHE A 227 14.39 -12.43 5.92
CA PHE A 227 15.05 -12.70 7.18
C PHE A 227 16.43 -12.05 7.18
N GLN A 228 16.86 -11.50 8.32
CA GLN A 228 18.20 -10.98 8.49
C GLN A 228 19.24 -12.11 8.40
N MET A 229 20.48 -11.73 8.12
CA MET A 229 21.59 -12.66 8.19
C MET A 229 21.68 -13.30 9.58
N TYR A 230 21.89 -14.62 9.64
CA TYR A 230 21.88 -15.44 10.86
C TYR A 230 20.53 -15.67 11.54
N GLU A 231 19.42 -15.17 11.01
CA GLU A 231 18.14 -15.29 11.70
C GLU A 231 17.62 -16.73 11.70
N ILE A 232 17.65 -17.39 10.54
CA ILE A 232 17.17 -18.77 10.37
C ILE A 232 18.15 -19.67 9.60
N ALA A 233 19.30 -19.13 9.20
CA ALA A 233 20.26 -19.80 8.35
C ALA A 233 21.70 -19.36 8.64
N PRO A 234 22.72 -20.18 8.34
CA PRO A 234 24.11 -19.79 8.49
C PRO A 234 24.49 -18.56 7.66
N ARG A 235 25.54 -17.85 8.08
CA ARG A 235 26.04 -16.61 7.43
C ARG A 235 26.05 -16.64 5.90
N TYR A 236 26.64 -17.68 5.33
CA TYR A 236 26.94 -17.74 3.90
C TYR A 236 25.67 -17.82 3.04
N MET A 237 24.51 -18.09 3.66
CA MET A 237 23.20 -18.00 3.04
C MET A 237 22.71 -16.56 2.85
N GLY A 238 23.43 -15.56 3.39
CA GLY A 238 23.06 -14.15 3.26
C GLY A 238 21.76 -13.84 4.01
N HIS A 239 20.83 -13.20 3.32
CA HIS A 239 19.49 -12.86 3.80
C HIS A 239 18.47 -13.77 3.12
N PRO A 240 17.91 -14.78 3.82
CA PRO A 240 16.89 -15.63 3.24
C PRO A 240 15.64 -14.83 2.82
N GLU A 241 15.15 -15.13 1.62
CA GLU A 241 13.94 -14.54 1.05
C GLU A 241 12.98 -15.67 0.62
N PHE A 242 11.71 -15.52 0.95
CA PHE A 242 10.65 -16.47 0.61
C PHE A 242 9.53 -15.74 -0.11
N LYS A 243 9.36 -16.08 -1.38
CA LYS A 243 8.33 -15.48 -2.23
C LYS A 243 7.01 -16.18 -1.98
N ILE A 244 6.00 -15.42 -1.59
CA ILE A 244 4.61 -15.84 -1.46
C ILE A 244 3.86 -15.33 -2.71
N PRO A 245 3.53 -16.21 -3.67
CA PRO A 245 2.88 -15.79 -4.89
C PRO A 245 1.59 -15.03 -4.59
N LYS A 246 1.40 -13.84 -5.19
CA LYS A 246 0.19 -13.03 -5.01
C LYS A 246 -1.09 -13.85 -5.21
N SER A 247 -1.08 -14.74 -6.20
CA SER A 247 -2.20 -15.62 -6.51
C SER A 247 -2.58 -16.60 -5.39
N SER A 248 -1.64 -17.03 -4.54
CA SER A 248 -1.95 -17.94 -3.41
C SER A 248 -2.65 -17.22 -2.26
N ILE A 249 -2.36 -15.93 -2.07
CA ILE A 249 -2.90 -15.09 -0.99
C ILE A 249 -3.97 -14.08 -1.44
N ALA A 250 -4.30 -14.01 -2.74
CA ALA A 250 -5.27 -13.07 -3.30
C ALA A 250 -6.63 -13.05 -2.57
N HIS A 251 -7.09 -14.22 -2.10
CA HIS A 251 -8.37 -14.36 -1.40
C HIS A 251 -8.38 -13.70 0.00
N ILE A 252 -7.21 -13.46 0.61
CA ILE A 252 -7.06 -12.80 1.91
C ILE A 252 -6.48 -11.38 1.84
N LEU A 253 -6.01 -10.91 0.68
CA LEU A 253 -5.47 -9.54 0.53
C LEU A 253 -6.56 -8.47 0.60
N LYS A 254 -6.26 -7.32 1.24
CA LYS A 254 -7.06 -6.09 1.19
C LYS A 254 -6.99 -5.50 -0.22
N GLY A 255 -8.11 -5.00 -0.74
CA GLY A 255 -8.18 -4.37 -2.07
C GLY A 255 -8.15 -5.33 -3.26
N GLU A 256 -7.77 -6.61 -3.09
CA GLU A 256 -7.91 -7.63 -4.14
C GLU A 256 -9.30 -8.27 -4.12
N GLN A 257 -10.12 -7.85 -5.08
CA GLN A 257 -11.26 -8.63 -5.52
C GLN A 257 -10.78 -9.64 -6.57
N ASN A 258 -10.29 -10.81 -6.13
CA ASN A 258 -10.06 -12.04 -6.90
C ASN A 258 -9.74 -11.84 -8.40
N GLY A 259 -8.52 -11.43 -8.71
CA GLY A 259 -7.90 -11.71 -10.01
C GLY A 259 -7.49 -13.18 -10.07
N LYS A 260 -8.43 -14.07 -10.44
CA LYS A 260 -8.12 -15.49 -10.70
C LYS A 260 -7.09 -15.59 -11.83
N ALA A 261 -6.14 -16.52 -11.66
CA ALA A 261 -5.42 -17.17 -12.75
C ALA A 261 -6.38 -17.49 -13.89
N GLU A 262 -5.88 -17.37 -15.12
CA GLU A 262 -6.60 -17.54 -16.38
C GLU A 262 -7.68 -18.63 -16.33
N ASN A 263 -8.91 -18.18 -16.07
CA ASN A 263 -10.07 -18.66 -16.78
C ASN A 263 -10.99 -17.47 -16.97
N LYS A 264 -11.03 -17.01 -18.21
CA LYS A 264 -11.74 -15.83 -18.69
C LYS A 264 -13.24 -16.03 -18.49
N GLN A 265 -13.78 -15.67 -17.32
CA GLN A 265 -15.23 -15.54 -17.11
C GLN A 265 -15.58 -14.16 -16.51
N THR A 266 -15.95 -13.29 -17.45
CA THR A 266 -16.39 -11.91 -17.32
C THR A 266 -17.62 -11.79 -16.41
N ILE A 267 -17.66 -10.81 -15.50
CA ILE A 267 -18.93 -10.33 -14.93
C ILE A 267 -19.70 -9.71 -16.09
N ASN A 268 -20.82 -10.30 -16.49
CA ASN A 268 -21.63 -9.73 -17.55
C ASN A 268 -22.39 -8.52 -17.00
N PHE A 269 -21.82 -7.33 -17.15
CA PHE A 269 -22.45 -6.07 -16.75
C PHE A 269 -23.69 -5.70 -17.58
N ASN A 270 -24.09 -6.53 -18.54
CA ASN A 270 -25.26 -6.30 -19.39
C ASN A 270 -26.54 -6.94 -18.83
N ASN A 271 -26.42 -7.88 -17.88
CA ASN A 271 -27.56 -8.66 -17.38
C ASN A 271 -27.68 -8.52 -15.86
N MET A 272 -28.88 -8.21 -15.38
CA MET A 272 -29.25 -8.11 -13.98
C MET A 272 -30.50 -8.96 -13.73
N ILE A 273 -30.69 -9.47 -12.51
CA ILE A 273 -31.95 -10.09 -12.09
C ILE A 273 -32.57 -9.18 -11.03
N ILE A 274 -33.81 -8.76 -11.25
CA ILE A 274 -34.56 -7.93 -10.31
C ILE A 274 -35.86 -8.65 -9.99
N ASN A 275 -36.13 -8.93 -8.71
CA ASN A 275 -37.31 -9.67 -8.27
C ASN A 275 -37.54 -10.96 -9.07
N ASP A 276 -36.46 -11.75 -9.23
CA ASP A 276 -36.42 -13.02 -9.95
C ASP A 276 -36.70 -12.93 -11.47
N LYS A 277 -36.67 -11.72 -12.06
CA LYS A 277 -36.78 -11.47 -13.51
C LYS A 277 -35.49 -10.92 -14.10
N GLU A 278 -35.08 -11.42 -15.26
CA GLU A 278 -33.92 -10.89 -15.98
C GLU A 278 -34.24 -9.51 -16.59
N LEU A 279 -33.38 -8.54 -16.31
CA LEU A 279 -33.36 -7.20 -16.88
C LEU A 279 -32.11 -7.07 -17.76
N LYS A 280 -32.32 -6.72 -19.03
CA LYS A 280 -31.26 -6.30 -19.94
C LYS A 280 -31.11 -4.80 -19.84
N LEU A 281 -29.91 -4.35 -19.49
CA LEU A 281 -29.63 -2.93 -19.34
C LEU A 281 -29.40 -2.29 -20.71
N GLN A 282 -29.88 -1.06 -20.87
CA GLN A 282 -29.60 -0.28 -22.07
C GLN A 282 -28.18 0.27 -22.01
N GLU A 283 -27.79 0.80 -20.85
CA GLU A 283 -26.42 1.16 -20.54
C GLU A 283 -25.84 0.15 -19.53
N PRO A 284 -24.69 -0.47 -19.83
CA PRO A 284 -24.13 -1.49 -18.95
C PRO A 284 -23.71 -0.88 -17.62
N MET A 285 -23.80 -1.69 -16.56
CA MET A 285 -23.10 -1.38 -15.31
C MET A 285 -21.60 -1.24 -15.59
N PHE A 286 -20.89 -0.53 -14.74
CA PHE A 286 -19.43 -0.49 -14.82
C PHE A 286 -18.82 -0.43 -13.44
N LYS A 287 -17.53 -0.71 -13.36
CA LYS A 287 -16.73 -0.52 -12.16
C LYS A 287 -16.03 0.83 -12.27
N SER A 288 -16.28 1.73 -11.32
CA SER A 288 -15.59 3.03 -11.28
C SER A 288 -14.10 2.86 -11.02
N GLU A 289 -13.33 3.94 -11.19
CA GLU A 289 -11.90 3.97 -10.86
C GLU A 289 -11.63 3.70 -9.36
N LYS A 290 -12.62 4.00 -8.49
CA LYS A 290 -12.58 3.68 -7.05
C LYS A 290 -12.94 2.21 -6.76
N GLY A 291 -13.35 1.47 -7.79
CA GLY A 291 -13.70 0.07 -7.69
C GLY A 291 -15.17 -0.21 -7.35
N THR A 292 -16.02 0.82 -7.32
CA THR A 292 -17.45 0.72 -7.00
C THR A 292 -18.24 0.26 -8.21
N VAL A 293 -19.18 -0.69 -8.03
CA VAL A 293 -20.10 -1.06 -9.12
C VAL A 293 -21.16 0.03 -9.25
N MET A 294 -21.18 0.67 -10.41
CA MET A 294 -22.10 1.73 -10.77
C MET A 294 -23.24 1.16 -11.60
N ILE A 295 -24.48 1.43 -11.18
CA ILE A 295 -25.69 0.90 -11.80
C ILE A 295 -26.55 2.02 -12.41
N PRO A 296 -27.22 1.78 -13.56
CA PRO A 296 -28.10 2.77 -14.17
C PRO A 296 -29.37 2.94 -13.31
N LEU A 297 -29.45 4.06 -12.58
CA LEU A 297 -30.50 4.30 -11.59
C LEU A 297 -31.90 4.15 -12.17
N ARG A 298 -32.14 4.70 -13.37
CA ARG A 298 -33.47 4.71 -13.98
C ARG A 298 -33.98 3.29 -14.22
N GLU A 299 -33.20 2.49 -14.92
CA GLU A 299 -33.58 1.14 -15.35
C GLU A 299 -33.81 0.23 -14.13
N VAL A 300 -32.92 0.33 -13.14
CA VAL A 300 -33.04 -0.44 -11.90
C VAL A 300 -34.25 0.00 -11.08
N ALA A 301 -34.45 1.31 -10.92
CA ALA A 301 -35.58 1.84 -10.15
C ALA A 301 -36.93 1.51 -10.81
N GLU A 302 -37.05 1.67 -12.14
CA GLU A 302 -38.27 1.33 -12.89
C GLU A 302 -38.58 -0.16 -12.82
N ALA A 303 -37.56 -1.03 -12.91
CA ALA A 303 -37.73 -2.48 -12.72
C ALA A 303 -38.13 -2.87 -11.29
N LEU A 304 -37.89 -1.99 -10.31
CA LEU A 304 -38.35 -2.09 -8.94
C LEU A 304 -39.70 -1.38 -8.71
N ASP A 305 -40.41 -1.04 -9.78
CA ASP A 305 -41.68 -0.28 -9.83
C ASP A 305 -41.62 1.14 -9.22
N PHE A 306 -40.44 1.76 -9.19
CA PHE A 306 -40.34 3.18 -8.89
C PHE A 306 -40.59 4.01 -10.15
N THR A 307 -41.18 5.18 -9.97
CA THR A 307 -41.23 6.23 -10.98
C THR A 307 -39.97 7.08 -10.88
N VAL A 308 -39.36 7.44 -12.01
CA VAL A 308 -38.10 8.20 -12.05
C VAL A 308 -38.34 9.56 -12.70
N THR A 309 -38.09 10.63 -11.95
CA THR A 309 -38.18 12.02 -12.44
C THR A 309 -36.84 12.72 -12.35
N TRP A 310 -36.65 13.74 -13.19
CA TRP A 310 -35.42 14.51 -13.26
C TRP A 310 -35.69 15.96 -12.88
N ASP A 311 -34.95 16.46 -11.90
CA ASP A 311 -34.92 17.87 -11.53
C ASP A 311 -33.69 18.53 -12.19
N GLN A 312 -33.94 19.31 -13.23
CA GLN A 312 -32.91 20.00 -14.01
C GLN A 312 -32.22 21.13 -13.21
N GLU A 313 -32.96 21.82 -12.35
CA GLU A 313 -32.44 22.98 -11.61
C GLU A 313 -31.45 22.53 -10.54
N ASN A 314 -31.84 21.50 -9.78
CA ASN A 314 -31.02 20.98 -8.68
C ASN A 314 -30.09 19.83 -9.10
N LYS A 315 -30.19 19.36 -10.35
CA LYS A 315 -29.47 18.20 -10.89
C LYS A 315 -29.67 16.95 -10.04
N VAL A 316 -30.93 16.56 -9.85
CA VAL A 316 -31.30 15.42 -9.01
C VAL A 316 -32.13 14.42 -9.80
N ALA A 317 -31.71 13.16 -9.77
CA ALA A 317 -32.53 12.05 -10.22
C ALA A 317 -33.36 11.54 -9.05
N ASN A 318 -34.67 11.75 -9.10
CA ASN A 318 -35.61 11.39 -8.05
C ASN A 318 -36.33 10.10 -8.41
N ILE A 319 -36.55 9.23 -7.43
CA ILE A 319 -37.29 7.98 -7.56
C ILE A 319 -38.40 7.93 -6.51
N ASN A 320 -39.60 7.49 -6.92
CA ASN A 320 -40.77 7.45 -6.05
C ASN A 320 -41.58 6.17 -6.21
N LYS A 321 -41.92 5.51 -5.09
CA LYS A 321 -42.83 4.35 -5.04
C LYS A 321 -43.75 4.48 -3.82
N GLY A 322 -45.00 4.86 -4.04
CA GLY A 322 -45.96 5.13 -2.95
C GLY A 322 -45.44 6.19 -1.96
N PRO A 323 -45.23 5.86 -0.68
CA PRO A 323 -44.70 6.80 0.32
C PRO A 323 -43.16 6.94 0.28
N ILE A 324 -42.46 6.17 -0.55
CA ILE A 324 -40.99 6.15 -0.60
C ILE A 324 -40.52 7.18 -1.61
N TRP A 325 -39.72 8.14 -1.13
CA TRP A 325 -39.09 9.18 -1.93
C TRP A 325 -37.58 9.08 -1.73
N ALA A 326 -36.84 8.82 -2.80
CA ALA A 326 -35.38 8.78 -2.75
C ALA A 326 -34.79 9.48 -3.96
N GLY A 327 -33.49 9.78 -3.92
CA GLY A 327 -32.85 10.38 -5.07
C GLY A 327 -31.37 10.62 -4.89
N ALA A 328 -30.72 10.98 -6.00
CA ALA A 328 -29.29 11.13 -6.13
C ALA A 328 -28.94 12.51 -6.70
N TYR A 329 -28.09 13.25 -6.01
CA TYR A 329 -27.57 14.53 -6.49
C TYR A 329 -26.36 14.27 -7.39
N ILE A 330 -26.40 14.73 -8.65
CA ILE A 330 -25.31 14.47 -9.60
C ILE A 330 -24.03 15.23 -9.20
N GLY A 331 -22.88 14.54 -9.27
CA GLY A 331 -21.56 15.07 -8.94
C GLY A 331 -21.37 15.32 -7.45
N LYS A 332 -22.14 14.62 -6.62
CA LYS A 332 -22.04 14.62 -5.16
C LYS A 332 -22.21 13.20 -4.64
N ASP A 333 -21.53 12.88 -3.56
CA ASP A 333 -21.72 11.68 -2.73
C ASP A 333 -23.01 11.74 -1.88
N LYS A 334 -23.94 12.63 -2.25
CA LYS A 334 -25.12 12.98 -1.48
C LYS A 334 -26.35 12.39 -2.14
N TYR A 335 -27.11 11.65 -1.34
CA TYR A 335 -28.36 10.99 -1.69
C TYR A 335 -29.41 11.33 -0.65
N TYR A 336 -30.66 10.95 -0.88
CA TYR A 336 -31.69 11.09 0.13
C TYR A 336 -32.68 9.92 0.12
N PHE A 337 -33.26 9.64 1.29
CA PHE A 337 -34.39 8.72 1.48
C PHE A 337 -35.38 9.35 2.46
N SER A 338 -36.65 9.45 2.07
CA SER A 338 -37.75 10.01 2.87
C SER A 338 -37.39 11.34 3.55
N LYS A 339 -36.76 12.25 2.79
CA LYS A 339 -36.24 13.58 3.20
C LYS A 339 -34.98 13.60 4.06
N ALA A 340 -34.47 12.45 4.51
CA ALA A 340 -33.18 12.36 5.19
C ALA A 340 -32.04 12.22 4.17
N LEU A 341 -30.88 12.83 4.45
CA LEU A 341 -29.68 12.69 3.62
C LEU A 341 -28.95 11.40 3.95
N VAL A 342 -28.45 10.75 2.91
CA VAL A 342 -27.58 9.56 2.98
C VAL A 342 -26.33 9.88 2.17
N PHE A 343 -25.15 9.62 2.74
CA PHE A 343 -23.87 9.81 2.06
C PHE A 343 -23.33 8.43 1.70
N LEU A 344 -22.96 8.22 0.44
CA LEU A 344 -22.43 6.94 -0.04
C LEU A 344 -20.96 7.07 -0.41
N GLU A 345 -20.30 5.95 -0.66
CA GLU A 345 -18.87 5.85 -0.95
C GLU A 345 -18.45 6.56 -2.25
N GLU A 346 -19.39 6.77 -3.15
CA GLU A 346 -19.13 7.42 -4.43
C GLU A 346 -20.29 8.33 -4.88
N GLU A 347 -19.93 9.36 -5.64
CA GLU A 347 -20.87 10.31 -6.20
C GLU A 347 -21.71 9.74 -7.34
N ALA A 348 -22.94 10.25 -7.47
CA ALA A 348 -23.78 9.89 -8.59
C ALA A 348 -23.23 10.56 -9.87
N GLN A 349 -23.05 9.77 -10.92
CA GLN A 349 -22.44 10.23 -12.17
C GLN A 349 -23.50 10.36 -13.27
N LEU A 350 -23.41 11.40 -14.09
CA LEU A 350 -24.23 11.54 -15.29
C LEU A 350 -23.36 11.26 -16.51
N ILE A 351 -23.48 10.06 -17.08
CA ILE A 351 -22.67 9.60 -18.22
C ILE A 351 -23.62 9.37 -19.40
N ARG A 352 -23.37 10.06 -20.52
CA ARG A 352 -24.17 9.94 -21.75
C ARG A 352 -25.68 10.12 -21.55
N GLY A 353 -26.09 10.91 -20.55
CA GLY A 353 -27.50 11.14 -20.22
C GLY A 353 -28.11 10.13 -19.24
N THR A 354 -27.36 9.11 -18.83
CA THR A 354 -27.77 8.12 -17.84
C THR A 354 -27.18 8.45 -16.48
N THR A 355 -28.04 8.44 -15.45
CA THR A 355 -27.61 8.60 -14.07
C THR A 355 -27.15 7.26 -13.53
N PHE A 356 -25.90 7.21 -13.09
CA PHE A 356 -25.30 6.06 -12.43
C PHE A 356 -25.13 6.34 -10.94
N VAL A 357 -25.50 5.37 -10.12
CA VAL A 357 -25.34 5.41 -8.67
C VAL A 357 -24.52 4.20 -8.22
N PRO A 358 -23.80 4.28 -7.10
CA PRO A 358 -23.15 3.11 -6.52
C PRO A 358 -24.20 2.06 -6.15
N ILE A 359 -23.84 0.78 -6.27
CA ILE A 359 -24.72 -0.34 -5.92
C ILE A 359 -25.25 -0.26 -4.49
N SER A 360 -24.49 0.33 -3.56
CA SER A 360 -24.90 0.60 -2.18
C SER A 360 -26.16 1.46 -2.09
N PHE A 361 -26.49 2.25 -3.12
CA PHE A 361 -27.76 2.98 -3.20
C PHE A 361 -28.97 2.07 -3.00
N ILE A 362 -28.90 0.83 -3.50
CA ILE A 362 -29.97 -0.15 -3.36
C ILE A 362 -30.16 -0.55 -1.89
N ASP A 363 -29.07 -0.92 -1.22
CA ASP A 363 -29.12 -1.44 0.15
C ASP A 363 -29.28 -0.32 1.19
N GLU A 364 -28.60 0.80 0.99
CA GLU A 364 -28.49 1.87 1.98
C GLU A 364 -29.53 2.97 1.81
N VAL A 365 -29.95 3.28 0.57
CA VAL A 365 -30.94 4.32 0.32
C VAL A 365 -32.32 3.70 0.24
N ILE A 366 -32.61 2.86 -0.77
CA ILE A 366 -33.97 2.31 -0.91
C ILE A 366 -34.26 1.10 -0.03
N LYS A 367 -33.27 0.56 0.67
CA LYS A 367 -33.40 -0.59 1.59
C LYS A 367 -33.77 -1.91 0.91
N GLY A 368 -33.34 -2.09 -0.34
CA GLY A 368 -33.35 -3.38 -1.03
C GLY A 368 -32.27 -4.33 -0.50
N LYS A 369 -32.17 -5.51 -1.10
CA LYS A 369 -31.10 -6.47 -0.87
C LYS A 369 -30.42 -6.81 -2.18
N THR A 370 -29.12 -6.58 -2.25
CA THR A 370 -28.28 -7.02 -3.37
C THR A 370 -27.57 -8.34 -3.06
N THR A 371 -27.59 -9.28 -4.01
CA THR A 371 -26.77 -10.50 -3.95
C THR A 371 -26.18 -10.81 -5.32
N VAL A 372 -24.95 -11.29 -5.35
CA VAL A 372 -24.31 -11.75 -6.59
C VAL A 372 -24.36 -13.27 -6.59
N ASN A 373 -24.99 -13.88 -7.60
CA ASN A 373 -25.06 -15.35 -7.70
C ASN A 373 -23.77 -15.96 -8.31
N ASP A 374 -23.70 -17.28 -8.34
CA ASP A 374 -22.53 -18.03 -8.84
C ASP A 374 -22.15 -17.72 -10.30
N ASN A 375 -23.10 -17.23 -11.09
CA ASN A 375 -22.90 -16.77 -12.47
C ASN A 375 -22.53 -15.27 -12.56
N ARG A 376 -22.21 -14.65 -11.42
CA ARG A 376 -21.90 -13.23 -11.24
C ARG A 376 -22.96 -12.27 -11.79
N VAL A 377 -24.23 -12.70 -11.79
CA VAL A 377 -25.37 -11.83 -12.10
C VAL A 377 -25.78 -11.11 -10.83
N LEU A 378 -25.94 -9.78 -10.92
CA LEU A 378 -26.46 -8.98 -9.82
C LEU A 378 -27.95 -9.28 -9.64
N ASN A 379 -28.33 -9.81 -8.48
CA ASN A 379 -29.70 -9.99 -8.06
C ASN A 379 -30.09 -8.87 -7.12
N ILE A 380 -31.21 -8.21 -7.40
CA ILE A 380 -31.82 -7.24 -6.51
C ILE A 380 -33.16 -7.80 -6.07
N LYS A 381 -33.36 -7.91 -4.75
CA LYS A 381 -34.66 -8.19 -4.14
C LYS A 381 -35.12 -6.98 -3.36
N TYR A 382 -36.36 -6.58 -3.57
CA TYR A 382 -36.95 -5.39 -2.98
C TYR A 382 -38.37 -5.65 -2.52
#